data_AF-A0A0P7XVG5-F1
#
_entry.id   AF-A0A0P7XVG5-F1
#
_cell.length_a   1.000
_cell.length_b   1.000
_cell.length_c   1.000
_cell.angle_alpha   90.00
_cell.angle_beta   90.00
_cell.angle_gamma   90.00
#
_symmetry.space_group_name_H-M   'P 1'
#
loop_
_entity.id
_entity.type
_entity.pdbx_description
1 polymer ?
#
loop_
_entity_poly.entity_id
_entity_poly.type
_entity_poly.pdbx_seq_one_letter_code
_entity_poly.pdbx_strand_id
1 'polypeptide(L)'
;MAQHAKRMPWKLFLLSFLLWEGSAQDFGQTQFICTSVPKDMDLCAATMQNSGPAEDLKTTVMQLRETVLQQKETIMNQKETIRELTSKLSRCESQSGGSEPGDSKPGGGRRKEPGSKNTMGDVSRGPTDTLAQLGQTLQTLKQRLENLEQFSRNNSSAQTNSLKDLLQNKIDDMEKQVLSRVNTLEESRLGQRNETEQRGKVESTLTSLHQRITDLEKGQKDNRPPDKFQLTFPLRTNYMYAKVKKSLPEMYAFTVCMWIKSNASPGVGTPFSYAVPGQANELVLIEWGNNPMEILINDKVAKLPFLINDGKWHHICVTWTTRDGVWEAYQDGVMRGNGENLAPYHPIKPQGDLVLGQEQDTLGGGFDATQAFVGELANFNIWDKKLSAGEIYSLATCSSKAPVGNVFAWSESSIELFGGASKWTFEPCRQLN
;
A
#
# COMPACT_ATOMS: atom_id res chain seq x y z
N MET A 1 -33.36 -1.10 78.05
CA MET A 1 -33.45 0.27 77.48
C MET A 1 -32.71 0.23 76.16
N ALA A 2 -33.32 -0.18 75.04
CA ALA A 2 -34.27 0.57 74.20
C ALA A 2 -33.65 1.87 73.65
N GLN A 3 -33.21 1.84 72.37
CA GLN A 3 -33.82 2.53 71.20
C GLN A 3 -33.05 3.83 70.88
N HIS A 4 -32.82 4.28 69.63
CA HIS A 4 -33.68 4.25 68.46
C HIS A 4 -32.88 4.48 67.15
N ALA A 5 -33.23 3.72 66.11
CA ALA A 5 -32.99 4.04 64.71
C ALA A 5 -34.05 5.04 64.17
N LYS A 6 -33.67 5.93 63.25
CA LYS A 6 -34.52 6.69 62.29
C LYS A 6 -33.65 6.92 61.04
N ARG A 7 -33.88 6.33 59.86
CA ARG A 7 -35.02 6.37 58.91
C ARG A 7 -35.36 7.80 58.48
N MET A 8 -34.81 8.21 57.34
CA MET A 8 -35.03 9.50 56.69
C MET A 8 -36.22 9.39 55.70
N PRO A 9 -37.16 10.35 55.64
CA PRO A 9 -38.44 10.18 54.95
C PRO A 9 -38.47 10.69 53.51
N TRP A 10 -39.21 9.96 52.67
CA TRP A 10 -39.43 10.08 51.23
C TRP A 10 -40.36 11.25 50.80
N LYS A 11 -40.31 12.41 51.46
CA LYS A 11 -41.26 13.54 51.22
C LYS A 11 -40.62 14.90 50.91
N LEU A 12 -39.39 14.93 50.41
CA LEU A 12 -38.74 16.17 49.94
C LEU A 12 -38.45 16.20 48.43
N PHE A 13 -39.03 15.26 47.67
CA PHE A 13 -38.75 15.10 46.23
C PHE A 13 -39.88 15.58 45.30
N LEU A 14 -40.89 16.31 45.80
CA LEU A 14 -42.11 16.60 45.00
C LEU A 14 -42.63 18.04 45.00
N LEU A 15 -41.87 19.06 45.41
CA LEU A 15 -42.39 20.45 45.47
C LEU A 15 -41.38 21.55 45.09
N SER A 16 -40.46 21.27 44.16
CA SER A 16 -39.63 22.31 43.52
C SER A 16 -39.81 22.39 42.00
N PHE A 17 -40.79 21.67 41.46
CA PHE A 17 -41.31 21.89 40.11
C PHE A 17 -42.43 22.92 40.22
N LEU A 18 -42.11 24.18 39.95
CA LEU A 18 -42.98 25.26 39.42
C LEU A 18 -42.21 26.58 39.66
N LEU A 19 -42.02 27.36 38.59
CA LEU A 19 -41.32 28.66 38.50
C LEU A 19 -39.84 28.59 38.04
N TRP A 20 -39.63 28.29 36.76
CA TRP A 20 -38.73 29.10 35.92
C TRP A 20 -39.12 28.93 34.44
N GLU A 21 -39.89 29.88 33.93
CA GLU A 21 -40.10 30.09 32.49
C GLU A 21 -38.90 30.86 31.90
N GLY A 22 -38.56 30.55 30.65
CA GLY A 22 -38.05 31.56 29.72
C GLY A 22 -36.75 31.24 29.00
N SER A 23 -36.87 30.59 27.83
CA SER A 23 -36.11 30.78 26.57
C SER A 23 -35.49 29.48 26.02
N ALA A 24 -36.27 28.74 25.24
CA ALA A 24 -35.77 27.74 24.30
C ALA A 24 -36.32 28.06 22.90
N GLN A 25 -35.42 28.20 21.95
CA GLN A 25 -35.70 28.39 20.53
C GLN A 25 -36.28 27.11 19.93
N ASP A 26 -37.36 27.29 19.18
CA ASP A 26 -38.19 26.28 18.54
C ASP A 26 -37.48 25.73 17.28
N PHE A 27 -37.25 24.41 17.23
CA PHE A 27 -36.92 23.69 15.99
C PHE A 27 -38.10 22.76 15.68
N GLY A 28 -38.85 23.14 14.64
CA GLY A 28 -40.12 22.52 14.26
C GLY A 28 -40.02 21.03 13.93
N GLN A 29 -41.00 20.28 14.44
CA GLN A 29 -41.30 18.91 14.04
C GLN A 29 -41.71 18.85 12.56
N THR A 30 -41.03 18.01 11.78
CA THR A 30 -41.52 17.60 10.46
C THR A 30 -42.41 16.37 10.63
N GLN A 31 -43.72 16.57 10.46
CA GLN A 31 -44.71 15.51 10.43
C GLN A 31 -44.88 15.03 8.98
N PHE A 32 -44.53 13.78 8.68
CA PHE A 32 -44.74 13.20 7.35
C PHE A 32 -46.21 12.77 7.21
N ILE A 33 -46.95 13.50 6.37
CA ILE A 33 -48.29 13.12 5.94
C ILE A 33 -48.16 12.29 4.65
N CYS A 34 -48.53 11.01 4.70
CA CYS A 34 -48.71 10.19 3.50
C CYS A 34 -50.15 10.33 3.00
N THR A 35 -50.34 10.91 1.82
CA THR A 35 -51.59 10.81 1.06
C THR A 35 -51.38 9.93 -0.17
N SER A 36 -52.27 8.96 -0.36
CA SER A 36 -52.27 8.05 -1.49
C SER A 36 -52.74 8.74 -2.77
N VAL A 37 -52.02 8.54 -3.88
CA VAL A 37 -52.39 9.04 -5.22
C VAL A 37 -53.17 7.94 -5.99
N PRO A 38 -54.33 8.24 -6.59
CA PRO A 38 -55.05 7.30 -7.45
C PRO A 38 -54.34 7.12 -8.81
N LYS A 39 -54.47 5.92 -9.39
CA LYS A 39 -54.03 5.61 -10.76
C LYS A 39 -54.87 6.36 -11.80
N ASP A 40 -54.17 6.79 -12.85
CA ASP A 40 -54.65 7.26 -14.16
C ASP A 40 -55.00 8.75 -14.28
N MET A 41 -54.01 9.59 -14.60
CA MET A 41 -54.08 10.61 -15.67
C MET A 41 -52.73 11.34 -15.89
N ASP A 42 -52.41 11.56 -17.17
CA ASP A 42 -51.27 12.34 -17.68
C ASP A 42 -51.32 13.81 -17.23
N LEU A 43 -50.18 14.36 -16.81
CA LEU A 43 -50.02 15.78 -16.47
C LEU A 43 -48.76 16.38 -17.11
N CYS A 44 -48.81 16.57 -18.43
CA CYS A 44 -47.99 17.57 -19.11
C CYS A 44 -48.76 18.90 -19.14
N ALA A 45 -48.08 19.99 -18.74
CA ALA A 45 -48.54 21.38 -18.68
C ALA A 45 -49.24 21.81 -17.37
N ALA A 46 -48.41 22.13 -16.37
CA ALA A 46 -48.72 23.18 -15.42
C ALA A 46 -47.45 24.00 -15.15
N THR A 47 -47.24 25.02 -15.97
CA THR A 47 -46.21 26.05 -15.79
C THR A 47 -46.83 27.16 -14.96
N MET A 48 -46.36 27.38 -13.73
CA MET A 48 -46.39 28.71 -13.09
C MET A 48 -45.25 28.83 -12.07
N GLN A 49 -44.22 29.56 -12.50
CA GLN A 49 -43.53 30.62 -11.75
C GLN A 49 -43.03 30.27 -10.33
N ASN A 50 -41.80 29.77 -10.26
CA ASN A 50 -40.85 30.19 -9.24
C ASN A 50 -39.42 30.17 -9.84
N SER A 51 -38.69 31.26 -9.64
CA SER A 51 -37.33 31.49 -10.14
C SER A 51 -36.30 30.64 -9.39
N GLY A 52 -35.60 29.73 -10.10
CA GLY A 52 -34.47 28.88 -9.65
C GLY A 52 -34.88 27.71 -8.73
N PRO A 53 -34.29 26.49 -8.77
CA PRO A 53 -33.03 26.02 -9.38
C PRO A 53 -33.22 24.86 -10.39
N ALA A 54 -34.30 24.87 -11.19
CA ALA A 54 -34.61 23.76 -12.11
C ALA A 54 -33.73 23.74 -13.39
N GLU A 55 -33.29 24.91 -13.87
CA GLU A 55 -32.37 24.99 -15.02
C GLU A 55 -30.95 24.51 -14.65
N ASP A 56 -30.48 24.78 -13.43
CA ASP A 56 -29.19 24.29 -12.93
C ASP A 56 -29.16 22.76 -12.80
N LEU A 57 -30.30 22.15 -12.45
CA LEU A 57 -30.41 20.69 -12.38
C LEU A 57 -30.43 20.06 -13.79
N LYS A 58 -31.06 20.73 -14.76
CA LYS A 58 -31.12 20.26 -16.15
C LYS A 58 -29.76 20.39 -16.85
N THR A 59 -29.03 21.47 -16.60
CA THR A 59 -27.67 21.68 -17.11
C THR A 59 -26.69 20.69 -16.49
N THR A 60 -26.74 20.48 -15.16
CA THR A 60 -25.89 19.46 -14.50
C THR A 60 -26.19 18.04 -14.97
N VAL A 61 -27.46 17.68 -15.20
CA VAL A 61 -27.81 16.37 -15.78
C VAL A 61 -27.30 16.21 -17.21
N MET A 62 -27.37 17.26 -18.04
CA MET A 62 -26.79 17.22 -19.39
C MET A 62 -25.26 17.11 -19.36
N GLN A 63 -24.60 17.82 -18.44
CA GLN A 63 -23.15 17.79 -18.27
C GLN A 63 -22.66 16.43 -17.73
N LEU A 64 -23.42 15.80 -16.83
CA LEU A 64 -23.19 14.42 -16.38
C LEU A 64 -23.38 13.42 -17.53
N ARG A 65 -24.38 13.62 -18.39
CA ARG A 65 -24.59 12.75 -19.56
C ARG A 65 -23.44 12.87 -20.57
N GLU A 66 -22.93 14.07 -20.80
CA GLU A 66 -21.80 14.32 -21.69
C GLU A 66 -20.49 13.72 -21.14
N THR A 67 -20.21 13.90 -19.86
CA THR A 67 -19.04 13.30 -19.20
C THR A 67 -19.08 11.77 -19.20
N VAL A 68 -20.25 11.15 -19.02
CA VAL A 68 -20.42 9.69 -19.14
C VAL A 68 -20.17 9.21 -20.57
N LEU A 69 -20.62 9.95 -21.59
CA LEU A 69 -20.34 9.61 -22.99
C LEU A 69 -18.86 9.74 -23.32
N GLN A 70 -18.20 10.77 -22.82
CA GLN A 70 -16.78 11.00 -23.02
C GLN A 70 -15.90 9.96 -22.28
N GLN A 71 -16.31 9.56 -21.07
CA GLN A 71 -15.68 8.43 -20.36
C GLN A 71 -15.86 7.12 -21.11
N LYS A 72 -17.04 6.86 -21.67
CA LYS A 72 -17.30 5.66 -22.48
C LYS A 72 -16.41 5.60 -23.73
N GLU A 73 -16.23 6.72 -24.42
CA GLU A 73 -15.34 6.80 -25.59
C GLU A 73 -13.87 6.61 -25.20
N THR A 74 -13.43 7.19 -24.09
CA THR A 74 -12.08 7.01 -23.54
C THR A 74 -11.81 5.54 -23.18
N ILE A 75 -12.77 4.87 -22.53
CA ILE A 75 -12.68 3.45 -22.18
C ILE A 75 -12.65 2.58 -23.44
N MET A 76 -13.43 2.91 -24.47
CA MET A 76 -13.40 2.19 -25.75
C MET A 76 -12.04 2.31 -26.44
N ASN A 77 -11.44 3.50 -26.45
CA ASN A 77 -10.09 3.72 -26.99
C ASN A 77 -9.03 2.99 -26.16
N GLN A 78 -9.13 3.00 -24.83
CA GLN A 78 -8.24 2.24 -23.94
C GLN A 78 -8.37 0.72 -24.16
N LYS A 79 -9.56 0.22 -24.43
CA LYS A 79 -9.78 -1.20 -24.74
C LYS A 79 -9.14 -1.59 -26.07
N GLU A 80 -9.15 -0.71 -27.06
CA GLU A 80 -8.52 -0.96 -28.35
C GLU A 80 -6.99 -0.92 -28.25
N THR A 81 -6.43 0.02 -27.50
CA THR A 81 -4.99 0.06 -27.23
C THR A 81 -4.52 -1.17 -26.44
N ILE A 82 -5.30 -1.65 -25.46
CA ILE A 82 -5.01 -2.89 -24.75
C ILE A 82 -5.01 -4.10 -25.70
N ARG A 83 -5.98 -4.20 -26.63
CA ARG A 83 -5.99 -5.26 -27.65
C ARG A 83 -4.76 -5.20 -28.56
N GLU A 84 -4.39 -4.01 -29.00
CA GLU A 84 -3.22 -3.81 -29.87
C GLU A 84 -1.93 -4.18 -29.13
N LEU A 85 -1.79 -3.76 -27.87
CA LEU A 85 -0.65 -4.09 -27.02
C LEU A 85 -0.58 -5.59 -26.74
N THR A 86 -1.71 -6.25 -26.49
CA THR A 86 -1.77 -7.70 -26.26
C THR A 86 -1.39 -8.48 -27.53
N SER A 87 -1.82 -8.01 -28.71
CA SER A 87 -1.41 -8.56 -30.01
C SER A 87 0.10 -8.39 -30.25
N LYS A 88 0.67 -7.23 -29.90
CA LYS A 88 2.11 -6.97 -29.99
C LYS A 88 2.90 -7.83 -28.99
N LEU A 89 2.39 -8.02 -27.77
CA LEU A 89 3.03 -8.85 -26.75
C LEU A 89 3.07 -10.32 -27.18
N SER A 90 1.95 -10.84 -27.71
CA SER A 90 1.86 -12.21 -28.25
C SER A 90 2.84 -12.43 -29.41
N ARG A 91 3.06 -11.43 -30.26
CA ARG A 91 4.08 -11.50 -31.32
C ARG A 91 5.50 -11.52 -30.76
N CYS A 92 5.79 -10.75 -29.71
CA CYS A 92 7.08 -10.80 -29.02
C CYS A 92 7.32 -12.16 -28.35
N GLU A 93 6.32 -12.72 -27.68
CA GLU A 93 6.40 -14.06 -27.06
C GLU A 93 6.61 -15.17 -28.09
N SER A 94 6.00 -15.05 -29.28
CA SER A 94 6.25 -16.01 -30.38
C SER A 94 7.65 -15.92 -30.98
N GLN A 95 8.39 -14.84 -30.70
CA GLN A 95 9.74 -14.60 -31.23
C GLN A 95 10.85 -14.86 -30.20
N SER A 96 10.50 -15.05 -28.92
CA SER A 96 11.43 -15.32 -27.81
C SER A 96 11.34 -16.75 -27.23
N GLY A 97 10.47 -17.62 -27.75
CA GLY A 97 10.33 -19.01 -27.30
C GLY A 97 11.12 -20.01 -28.15
N GLY A 98 12.41 -20.22 -27.84
CA GLY A 98 13.21 -21.34 -28.34
C GLY A 98 13.78 -22.17 -27.19
N SER A 99 13.70 -23.51 -27.32
CA SER A 99 14.19 -24.62 -26.44
C SER A 99 13.33 -24.89 -25.18
N GLU A 100 12.71 -26.06 -24.94
CA GLU A 100 13.19 -27.46 -25.01
C GLU A 100 12.02 -28.52 -25.08
N PRO A 101 12.26 -29.87 -25.11
CA PRO A 101 11.57 -30.82 -26.00
C PRO A 101 10.56 -31.81 -25.38
N GLY A 102 9.74 -32.44 -26.26
CA GLY A 102 9.17 -33.80 -26.10
C GLY A 102 7.64 -33.88 -25.97
N ASP A 103 6.92 -34.31 -27.03
CA ASP A 103 6.42 -35.70 -27.18
C ASP A 103 5.34 -35.88 -28.29
N SER A 104 5.44 -37.02 -28.99
CA SER A 104 4.44 -37.80 -29.75
C SER A 104 3.43 -37.18 -30.76
N LYS A 105 3.53 -37.68 -32.01
CA LYS A 105 2.60 -37.70 -33.17
C LYS A 105 1.35 -38.61 -32.92
N PRO A 106 0.37 -38.85 -33.87
CA PRO A 106 0.26 -38.41 -35.29
C PRO A 106 -1.15 -38.05 -35.85
N GLY A 107 -1.16 -37.49 -37.08
CA GLY A 107 -2.22 -37.66 -38.10
C GLY A 107 -2.97 -36.36 -38.44
N GLY A 108 -3.23 -35.95 -39.69
CA GLY A 108 -2.97 -36.48 -41.03
C GLY A 108 -3.51 -35.46 -42.06
N GLY A 109 -3.20 -35.63 -43.35
CA GLY A 109 -3.91 -34.93 -44.43
C GLY A 109 -3.04 -34.19 -45.45
N ARG A 110 -2.79 -34.84 -46.59
CA ARG A 110 -2.24 -34.27 -47.84
C ARG A 110 -3.23 -33.28 -48.49
N ARG A 111 -2.73 -32.18 -49.06
CA ARG A 111 -3.03 -31.75 -50.45
C ARG A 111 -2.03 -30.67 -50.96
N LYS A 112 -1.44 -30.97 -52.13
CA LYS A 112 -0.80 -30.09 -53.15
C LYS A 112 -1.79 -28.96 -53.56
N GLU A 113 -1.47 -27.76 -54.04
CA GLU A 113 -0.33 -27.18 -54.80
C GLU A 113 -0.45 -25.61 -54.80
N PRO A 114 0.25 -24.79 -55.63
CA PRO A 114 1.27 -23.84 -55.19
C PRO A 114 0.91 -22.34 -55.37
N GLY A 115 1.71 -21.47 -54.75
CA GLY A 115 1.92 -20.10 -55.23
C GLY A 115 1.32 -19.00 -54.36
N SER A 116 2.16 -18.36 -53.54
CA SER A 116 2.20 -16.90 -53.43
C SER A 116 3.47 -16.51 -52.69
N LYS A 117 4.33 -15.77 -53.39
CA LYS A 117 5.32 -14.89 -52.76
C LYS A 117 4.63 -14.09 -51.66
N ASN A 118 5.27 -13.94 -50.51
CA ASN A 118 5.25 -12.73 -49.71
C ASN A 118 6.51 -12.70 -48.84
N THR A 119 7.53 -12.10 -49.43
CA THR A 119 8.69 -11.49 -48.79
C THR A 119 8.22 -10.31 -47.93
N MET A 120 8.37 -10.35 -46.62
CA MET A 120 8.56 -9.15 -45.79
C MET A 120 9.26 -9.56 -44.49
N GLY A 121 10.56 -9.73 -44.62
CA GLY A 121 11.51 -9.70 -43.52
C GLY A 121 12.82 -9.20 -44.11
N ASP A 122 13.11 -7.91 -43.96
CA ASP A 122 14.42 -7.47 -43.49
C ASP A 122 14.40 -5.98 -43.14
N VAL A 123 14.51 -5.73 -41.83
CA VAL A 123 15.40 -4.78 -41.16
C VAL A 123 15.63 -3.39 -41.79
N SER A 124 15.27 -2.40 -40.97
CA SER A 124 15.82 -1.05 -40.89
C SER A 124 17.25 -0.95 -41.45
N ARG A 125 17.39 -0.43 -42.67
CA ARG A 125 18.68 -0.06 -43.25
C ARG A 125 19.09 1.29 -42.68
N GLY A 126 20.06 1.25 -41.78
CA GLY A 126 20.68 2.42 -41.18
C GLY A 126 21.45 3.30 -42.18
N PRO A 127 22.01 4.43 -41.71
CA PRO A 127 22.60 5.49 -42.53
C PRO A 127 23.85 5.09 -43.34
N THR A 128 24.32 3.85 -43.21
CA THR A 128 25.43 3.28 -43.97
C THR A 128 25.04 2.93 -45.42
N ASP A 129 23.80 2.48 -45.66
CA ASP A 129 23.33 2.17 -47.02
C ASP A 129 23.04 3.45 -47.82
N THR A 130 22.61 4.52 -47.14
CA THR A 130 22.45 5.83 -47.79
C THR A 130 23.79 6.42 -48.23
N LEU A 131 24.88 6.16 -47.49
CA LEU A 131 26.23 6.63 -47.82
C LEU A 131 26.85 5.83 -48.98
N ALA A 132 26.61 4.52 -49.02
CA ALA A 132 27.00 3.67 -50.14
C ALA A 132 26.20 3.98 -51.41
N GLN A 133 24.89 4.24 -51.31
CA GLN A 133 24.07 4.70 -52.42
C GLN A 133 24.50 6.08 -52.93
N LEU A 134 24.82 7.03 -52.02
CA LEU A 134 25.35 8.33 -52.43
C LEU A 134 26.68 8.16 -53.19
N GLY A 135 27.60 7.34 -52.67
CA GLY A 135 28.89 7.05 -53.33
C GLY A 135 28.73 6.45 -54.73
N GLN A 136 27.80 5.51 -54.91
CA GLN A 136 27.50 4.90 -56.21
C GLN A 136 26.84 5.89 -57.18
N THR A 137 25.94 6.76 -56.71
CA THR A 137 25.33 7.80 -57.56
C THR A 137 26.36 8.84 -58.01
N LEU A 138 27.33 9.18 -57.14
CA LEU A 138 28.37 10.15 -57.43
C LEU A 138 29.39 9.59 -58.44
N GLN A 139 29.74 8.31 -58.35
CA GLN A 139 30.54 7.61 -59.38
C GLN A 139 29.80 7.51 -60.72
N THR A 140 28.49 7.25 -60.70
CA THR A 140 27.67 7.17 -61.92
C THR A 140 27.53 8.55 -62.60
N LEU A 141 27.40 9.62 -61.81
CA LEU A 141 27.39 11.00 -62.32
C LEU A 141 28.76 11.40 -62.89
N LYS A 142 29.87 11.00 -62.25
CA LYS A 142 31.23 11.23 -62.75
C LYS A 142 31.46 10.56 -64.12
N GLN A 143 31.02 9.31 -64.26
CA GLN A 143 31.12 8.58 -65.54
C GLN A 143 30.25 9.21 -66.64
N ARG A 144 29.08 9.76 -66.29
CA ARG A 144 28.23 10.50 -67.23
C ARG A 144 28.83 11.85 -67.63
N LEU A 145 29.56 12.49 -66.72
CA LEU A 145 30.27 13.74 -66.99
C LEU A 145 31.43 13.54 -67.98
N GLU A 146 32.22 12.48 -67.80
CA GLU A 146 33.30 12.11 -68.72
C GLU A 146 32.77 11.77 -70.14
N ASN A 147 31.62 11.09 -70.22
CA ASN A 147 30.95 10.81 -71.50
C ASN A 147 30.36 12.08 -72.16
N LEU A 148 29.89 13.06 -71.38
CA LEU A 148 29.45 14.36 -71.90
C LEU A 148 30.63 15.24 -72.36
N GLU A 149 31.80 15.12 -71.72
CA GLU A 149 33.03 15.81 -72.09
C GLU A 149 33.60 15.31 -73.44
N GLN A 150 33.39 14.03 -73.75
CA GLN A 150 33.72 13.44 -75.05
C GLN A 150 32.75 13.87 -76.18
N PHE A 151 31.47 14.09 -75.87
CA PHE A 151 30.48 14.59 -76.84
C PHE A 151 30.67 16.09 -77.15
N SER A 152 31.33 16.84 -76.27
CA SER A 152 31.59 18.29 -76.40
C SER A 152 32.82 18.64 -77.25
N ARG A 153 33.64 17.69 -77.71
CA ARG A 153 34.81 17.99 -78.55
C ARG A 153 34.48 18.40 -79.99
N ASN A 154 33.21 18.32 -80.41
CA ASN A 154 32.79 18.57 -81.79
C ASN A 154 31.94 19.83 -82.03
N ASN A 155 31.73 20.73 -81.05
CA ASN A 155 31.18 22.04 -81.37
C ASN A 155 31.48 23.10 -80.29
N SER A 156 31.98 24.25 -80.70
CA SER A 156 32.35 25.37 -79.82
C SER A 156 31.14 26.18 -79.34
N SER A 157 31.08 26.51 -78.05
CA SER A 157 30.89 27.88 -77.53
C SER A 157 30.78 27.86 -75.98
N ALA A 158 30.98 29.03 -75.37
CA ALA A 158 31.29 29.32 -73.97
C ALA A 158 30.35 28.80 -72.86
N GLN A 159 29.38 27.93 -73.16
CA GLN A 159 28.39 27.40 -72.21
C GLN A 159 28.84 26.15 -71.44
N THR A 160 29.89 25.45 -71.90
CA THR A 160 30.36 24.20 -71.28
C THR A 160 31.26 24.41 -70.06
N ASN A 161 31.98 25.53 -69.99
CA ASN A 161 32.81 25.88 -68.82
C ASN A 161 31.95 26.22 -67.59
N SER A 162 30.82 26.92 -67.80
CA SER A 162 29.93 27.34 -66.71
C SER A 162 29.26 26.16 -65.99
N LEU A 163 28.87 25.11 -66.72
CA LEU A 163 28.25 23.93 -66.12
C LEU A 163 29.26 23.08 -65.34
N LYS A 164 30.50 22.99 -65.85
CA LYS A 164 31.60 22.29 -65.20
C LYS A 164 31.97 22.94 -63.86
N ASP A 165 32.07 24.28 -63.83
CA ASP A 165 32.33 25.02 -62.60
C ASP A 165 31.17 24.90 -61.60
N LEU A 166 29.91 24.90 -62.07
CA LEU A 166 28.75 24.71 -61.20
C LEU A 166 28.74 23.32 -60.54
N LEU A 167 29.09 22.29 -61.32
CA LEU A 167 29.15 20.91 -60.83
C LEU A 167 30.31 20.70 -59.87
N GLN A 168 31.47 21.30 -60.14
CA GLN A 168 32.62 21.23 -59.23
C GLN A 168 32.31 21.91 -57.90
N ASN A 169 31.70 23.09 -57.93
CA ASN A 169 31.24 23.78 -56.71
C ASN A 169 30.20 22.95 -55.94
N LYS A 170 29.32 22.22 -56.63
CA LYS A 170 28.32 21.37 -55.98
C LYS A 170 28.93 20.13 -55.34
N ILE A 171 29.98 19.57 -55.93
CA ILE A 171 30.73 18.45 -55.35
C ILE A 171 31.46 18.92 -54.09
N ASP A 172 32.16 20.06 -54.15
CA ASP A 172 32.89 20.61 -53.00
C ASP A 172 31.94 20.97 -51.83
N ASP A 173 30.74 21.47 -52.12
CA ASP A 173 29.70 21.75 -51.13
C ASP A 173 29.16 20.46 -50.48
N MET A 174 28.93 19.42 -51.29
CA MET A 174 28.51 18.12 -50.77
C MET A 174 29.60 17.44 -49.94
N GLU A 175 30.86 17.53 -50.33
CA GLU A 175 31.98 16.98 -49.54
C GLU A 175 32.09 17.65 -48.17
N LYS A 176 31.97 18.98 -48.11
CA LYS A 176 31.93 19.71 -46.84
C LYS A 176 30.73 19.31 -45.99
N GLN A 177 29.58 19.12 -46.60
CA GLN A 177 28.37 18.72 -45.88
C GLN A 177 28.51 17.30 -45.29
N VAL A 178 29.11 16.37 -46.04
CA VAL A 178 29.40 15.01 -45.56
C VAL A 178 30.42 15.03 -44.42
N LEU A 179 31.52 15.76 -44.55
CA LEU A 179 32.54 15.88 -43.51
C LEU A 179 31.96 16.45 -42.20
N SER A 180 31.09 17.46 -42.28
CA SER A 180 30.44 18.02 -41.09
C SER A 180 29.51 17.01 -40.39
N ARG A 181 28.80 16.18 -41.16
CA ARG A 181 27.95 15.12 -40.61
C ARG A 181 28.75 13.97 -40.01
N VAL A 182 29.89 13.62 -40.60
CA VAL A 182 30.77 12.59 -40.03
C VAL A 182 31.35 13.04 -38.70
N ASN A 183 31.84 14.28 -38.59
CA ASN A 183 32.39 14.80 -37.32
C ASN A 183 31.32 14.86 -36.21
N THR A 184 30.12 15.35 -36.52
CA THR A 184 29.01 15.41 -35.53
C THR A 184 28.54 14.01 -35.08
N LEU A 185 28.60 13.00 -35.97
CA LEU A 185 28.32 11.61 -35.62
C LEU A 185 29.43 10.98 -34.78
N GLU A 186 30.69 11.30 -35.03
CA GLU A 186 31.82 10.84 -34.20
C GLU A 186 31.77 11.44 -32.78
N GLU A 187 31.46 12.74 -32.65
CA GLU A 187 31.26 13.40 -31.36
C GLU A 187 30.10 12.78 -30.57
N SER A 188 28.98 12.49 -31.24
CA SER A 188 27.82 11.81 -30.63
C SER A 188 28.14 10.38 -30.16
N ARG A 189 29.00 9.66 -30.89
CA ARG A 189 29.44 8.30 -30.55
C ARG A 189 30.34 8.28 -29.30
N LEU A 190 31.18 9.29 -29.13
CA LEU A 190 32.05 9.43 -27.95
C LEU A 190 31.22 9.76 -26.69
N GLY A 191 30.17 10.58 -26.81
CA GLY A 191 29.23 10.86 -25.71
C GLY A 191 28.46 9.62 -25.24
N GLN A 192 27.92 8.82 -26.17
CA GLN A 192 27.20 7.59 -25.83
C GLN A 192 28.06 6.54 -25.14
N ARG A 193 29.35 6.43 -25.49
CA ARG A 193 30.27 5.49 -24.84
C ARG A 193 30.50 5.82 -23.37
N ASN A 194 30.64 7.11 -23.05
CA ASN A 194 30.82 7.58 -21.67
C ASN A 194 29.57 7.35 -20.81
N GLU A 195 28.36 7.56 -21.36
CA GLU A 195 27.11 7.26 -20.65
C GLU A 195 26.92 5.76 -20.39
N THR A 196 27.27 4.89 -21.37
CA THR A 196 27.21 3.44 -21.17
C THR A 196 28.19 2.95 -20.10
N GLU A 197 29.37 3.56 -20.01
CA GLU A 197 30.37 3.21 -19.00
C GLU A 197 29.95 3.68 -17.59
N GLN A 198 29.35 4.87 -17.47
CA GLN A 198 28.74 5.35 -16.23
C GLN A 198 27.57 4.47 -15.79
N ARG A 199 26.71 4.07 -16.73
CA ARG A 199 25.59 3.17 -16.45
C ARG A 199 26.07 1.80 -15.96
N GLY A 200 27.11 1.25 -16.58
CA GLY A 200 27.74 -0.01 -16.13
C GLY A 200 28.36 0.11 -14.72
N LYS A 201 28.99 1.25 -14.39
CA LYS A 201 29.50 1.51 -13.03
C LYS A 201 28.36 1.54 -12.00
N VAL A 202 27.27 2.24 -12.28
CA VAL A 202 26.09 2.30 -11.39
C VAL A 202 25.45 0.92 -11.21
N GLU A 203 25.34 0.14 -12.28
CA GLU A 203 24.78 -1.21 -12.22
C GLU A 203 25.68 -2.17 -11.42
N SER A 204 27.01 -2.02 -11.55
CA SER A 204 27.97 -2.81 -10.75
C SER A 204 27.92 -2.46 -9.27
N THR A 205 27.82 -1.18 -8.91
CA THR A 205 27.71 -0.75 -7.51
C THR A 205 26.38 -1.17 -6.92
N LEU A 206 25.30 -1.09 -7.69
CA LEU A 206 23.98 -1.57 -7.29
C LEU A 206 23.98 -3.08 -7.02
N THR A 207 24.61 -3.86 -7.91
CA THR A 207 24.72 -5.32 -7.75
C THR A 207 25.57 -5.68 -6.55
N SER A 208 26.70 -4.97 -6.33
CA SER A 208 27.55 -5.17 -5.16
C SER A 208 26.83 -4.81 -3.85
N LEU A 209 26.04 -3.74 -3.84
CA LEU A 209 25.21 -3.37 -2.70
C LEU A 209 24.12 -4.41 -2.43
N HIS A 210 23.42 -4.89 -3.45
CA HIS A 210 22.43 -5.96 -3.30
C HIS A 210 23.07 -7.23 -2.72
N GLN A 211 24.23 -7.62 -3.22
CA GLN A 211 24.94 -8.80 -2.72
C GLN A 211 25.34 -8.61 -1.24
N ARG A 212 25.88 -7.44 -0.87
CA ARG A 212 26.20 -7.12 0.53
C ARG A 212 24.97 -7.13 1.44
N ILE A 213 23.84 -6.62 0.96
CA ILE A 213 22.57 -6.66 1.71
C ILE A 213 22.13 -8.12 1.90
N THR A 214 22.13 -8.94 0.85
CA THR A 214 21.77 -10.36 0.94
C THR A 214 22.72 -11.15 1.86
N ASP A 215 24.02 -10.86 1.82
CA ASP A 215 25.02 -11.50 2.68
C ASP A 215 24.87 -11.07 4.15
N LEU A 216 24.53 -9.80 4.41
CA LEU A 216 24.21 -9.29 5.75
C LEU A 216 22.90 -9.89 6.29
N GLU A 217 21.88 -10.04 5.43
CA GLU A 217 20.60 -10.65 5.78
C GLU A 217 20.72 -12.14 6.08
N LYS A 218 21.54 -12.88 5.32
CA LYS A 218 21.82 -14.30 5.58
C LYS A 218 22.73 -14.50 6.79
N GLY A 219 23.82 -13.73 6.89
CA GLY A 219 24.79 -13.86 7.98
C GLY A 219 24.26 -13.50 9.37
N GLN A 220 23.21 -12.66 9.46
CA GLN A 220 22.55 -12.34 10.75
C GLN A 220 21.45 -13.34 11.15
N LYS A 221 20.83 -14.06 10.21
CA LYS A 221 19.68 -14.94 10.49
C LYS A 221 20.05 -16.21 11.27
N ASP A 222 21.24 -16.74 11.08
CA ASP A 222 21.59 -18.07 11.63
C ASP A 222 22.07 -18.05 13.09
N ASN A 223 22.37 -16.86 13.67
CA ASN A 223 22.91 -16.74 15.04
C ASN A 223 22.11 -15.80 15.97
N ARG A 224 21.06 -15.14 15.49
CA ARG A 224 20.24 -14.25 16.33
C ARG A 224 19.09 -15.05 16.96
N PRO A 225 18.89 -14.96 18.30
CA PRO A 225 17.73 -15.54 18.93
C PRO A 225 16.44 -14.98 18.30
N PRO A 226 15.50 -15.85 17.87
CA PRO A 226 14.34 -15.45 17.04
C PRO A 226 13.31 -14.60 17.80
N ASP A 227 13.52 -14.39 19.10
CA ASP A 227 12.72 -13.59 20.02
C ASP A 227 13.36 -12.22 20.32
N LYS A 228 14.63 -12.00 19.94
CA LYS A 228 15.36 -10.75 20.23
C LYS A 228 15.15 -9.68 19.17
N PHE A 229 13.91 -9.29 18.96
CA PHE A 229 13.54 -8.24 18.03
C PHE A 229 12.38 -7.38 18.54
N GLN A 230 12.32 -6.15 18.03
CA GLN A 230 11.21 -5.22 18.17
C GLN A 230 10.61 -4.93 16.80
N LEU A 231 9.34 -4.56 16.81
CA LEU A 231 8.63 -3.95 15.70
C LEU A 231 8.54 -2.45 15.92
N THR A 232 8.73 -1.68 14.86
CA THR A 232 8.62 -0.22 14.89
C THR A 232 7.53 0.23 13.94
N PHE A 233 6.58 1.00 14.49
CA PHE A 233 5.48 1.65 13.80
C PHE A 233 5.71 3.17 13.86
N PRO A 234 6.35 3.76 12.83
CA PRO A 234 6.87 5.13 12.93
C PRO A 234 5.78 6.20 12.78
N LEU A 235 4.66 5.87 12.13
CA LEU A 235 3.64 6.83 11.71
C LEU A 235 2.25 6.21 11.81
N ARG A 236 1.25 7.06 12.07
CA ARG A 236 -0.17 6.68 12.00
C ARG A 236 -0.55 6.42 10.54
N THR A 237 -0.94 5.19 10.24
CA THR A 237 -1.44 4.77 8.93
C THR A 237 -2.54 3.73 9.13
N ASN A 238 -3.36 3.49 8.13
CA ASN A 238 -4.37 2.43 8.13
C ASN A 238 -3.90 1.16 7.40
N TYR A 239 -2.58 0.96 7.24
CA TYR A 239 -2.04 -0.16 6.46
C TYR A 239 -0.75 -0.78 7.04
N MET A 240 -0.06 -0.12 7.98
CA MET A 240 1.08 -0.72 8.69
C MET A 240 0.61 -1.55 9.87
N TYR A 241 0.80 -2.86 9.80
CA TYR A 241 0.43 -3.77 10.88
C TYR A 241 1.26 -5.05 10.84
N ALA A 242 1.22 -5.80 11.92
CA ALA A 242 1.75 -7.15 11.96
C ALA A 242 0.61 -8.14 12.23
N LYS A 243 0.49 -9.19 11.42
CA LYS A 243 -0.47 -10.26 11.63
C LYS A 243 0.18 -11.42 12.36
N VAL A 244 -0.42 -11.87 13.45
CA VAL A 244 0.00 -13.10 14.11
C VAL A 244 -0.56 -14.29 13.33
N LYS A 245 0.31 -15.25 12.96
CA LYS A 245 -0.06 -16.38 12.10
C LYS A 245 -1.03 -17.36 12.75
N LYS A 246 -0.94 -17.53 14.07
CA LYS A 246 -1.80 -18.43 14.84
C LYS A 246 -2.95 -17.65 15.45
N SER A 247 -4.16 -18.17 15.27
CA SER A 247 -5.32 -17.65 15.97
C SER A 247 -5.33 -18.05 17.45
N LEU A 248 -6.12 -17.36 18.26
CA LEU A 248 -6.28 -17.65 19.69
C LEU A 248 -7.25 -18.84 19.89
N PRO A 249 -7.01 -19.67 20.91
CA PRO A 249 -7.98 -20.67 21.36
C PRO A 249 -9.11 -19.99 22.16
N GLU A 250 -10.09 -20.80 22.58
CA GLU A 250 -11.09 -20.32 23.53
C GLU A 250 -10.43 -20.14 24.90
N MET A 251 -10.57 -18.96 25.52
CA MET A 251 -9.89 -18.64 26.78
C MET A 251 -10.86 -18.13 27.85
N TYR A 252 -10.88 -18.82 28.99
CA TYR A 252 -11.66 -18.43 30.19
C TYR A 252 -10.90 -17.47 31.11
N ALA A 253 -9.60 -17.35 30.91
CA ALA A 253 -8.72 -16.38 31.53
C ALA A 253 -7.56 -16.15 30.58
N PHE A 254 -6.92 -14.99 30.66
CA PHE A 254 -5.69 -14.76 29.93
C PHE A 254 -4.75 -13.83 30.67
N THR A 255 -3.49 -13.86 30.25
CA THR A 255 -2.52 -12.81 30.52
C THR A 255 -1.92 -12.38 29.19
N VAL A 256 -1.85 -11.08 28.94
CA VAL A 256 -1.11 -10.51 27.80
C VAL A 256 -0.03 -9.61 28.36
N CYS A 257 1.20 -9.77 27.88
CA CYS A 257 2.33 -8.95 28.28
C CYS A 257 3.11 -8.48 27.05
N MET A 258 3.68 -7.28 27.12
CA MET A 258 4.55 -6.75 26.08
C MET A 258 5.50 -5.70 26.63
N TRP A 259 6.63 -5.53 25.95
CA TRP A 259 7.44 -4.33 26.05
C TRP A 259 6.94 -3.32 25.03
N ILE A 260 6.71 -2.08 25.49
CA ILE A 260 6.18 -0.99 24.68
C ILE A 260 6.98 0.28 24.94
N LYS A 261 7.21 1.06 23.89
CA LYS A 261 7.81 2.39 23.97
C LYS A 261 7.12 3.32 22.99
N SER A 262 6.68 4.48 23.47
CA SER A 262 6.09 5.49 22.60
C SER A 262 6.30 6.88 23.17
N ASN A 263 6.34 7.87 22.29
CA ASN A 263 6.28 9.30 22.61
C ASN A 263 5.13 9.97 21.85
N ALA A 264 4.16 9.17 21.39
CA ALA A 264 3.01 9.68 20.65
C ALA A 264 2.01 10.35 21.59
N SER A 265 1.43 11.44 21.11
CA SER A 265 0.42 12.24 21.80
C SER A 265 -0.76 12.47 20.85
N PRO A 266 -2.02 12.60 21.32
CA PRO A 266 -2.46 12.53 22.72
C PRO A 266 -2.51 11.11 23.32
N GLY A 267 -2.53 10.07 22.49
CA GLY A 267 -2.44 8.67 22.91
C GLY A 267 -1.58 7.84 21.96
N VAL A 268 -1.09 6.69 22.43
CA VAL A 268 -0.18 5.83 21.66
C VAL A 268 -0.85 5.09 20.49
N GLY A 269 -2.18 4.98 20.47
CA GLY A 269 -2.95 4.19 19.49
C GLY A 269 -3.22 2.77 19.99
N THR A 270 -3.25 1.79 19.08
CA THR A 270 -3.71 0.41 19.35
C THR A 270 -2.57 -0.61 19.24
N PRO A 271 -1.85 -0.92 20.34
CA PRO A 271 -0.76 -1.91 20.31
C PRO A 271 -1.19 -3.26 19.73
N PHE A 272 -2.40 -3.73 20.07
CA PHE A 272 -2.96 -4.94 19.47
C PHE A 272 -4.50 -4.95 19.50
N SER A 273 -5.07 -5.68 18.56
CA SER A 273 -6.50 -6.00 18.49
C SER A 273 -6.70 -7.44 18.05
N TYR A 274 -7.78 -8.05 18.51
CA TYR A 274 -8.22 -9.38 18.12
C TYR A 274 -9.71 -9.33 17.79
N ALA A 275 -10.03 -9.77 16.57
CA ALA A 275 -11.39 -9.77 16.03
C ALA A 275 -11.81 -11.20 15.70
N VAL A 276 -13.08 -11.52 15.93
CA VAL A 276 -13.73 -12.78 15.52
C VAL A 276 -14.92 -12.47 14.62
N PRO A 277 -15.42 -13.44 13.83
CA PRO A 277 -16.64 -13.24 13.04
C PRO A 277 -17.80 -12.73 13.91
N GLY A 278 -18.30 -11.53 13.58
CA GLY A 278 -19.43 -10.89 14.27
C GLY A 278 -19.06 -10.10 15.54
N GLN A 279 -17.79 -10.05 15.95
CA GLN A 279 -17.31 -9.18 17.03
C GLN A 279 -15.88 -8.73 16.73
N ALA A 280 -15.73 -7.49 16.27
CA ALA A 280 -14.43 -6.93 15.91
C ALA A 280 -13.62 -6.54 17.16
N ASN A 281 -14.32 -6.15 18.23
CA ASN A 281 -13.76 -5.75 19.51
C ASN A 281 -13.74 -6.92 20.51
N GLU A 282 -13.30 -8.11 20.07
CA GLU A 282 -13.29 -9.30 20.93
C GLU A 282 -12.24 -9.15 22.05
N LEU A 283 -11.05 -8.67 21.71
CA LEU A 283 -10.02 -8.27 22.67
C LEU A 283 -9.14 -7.16 22.08
N VAL A 284 -9.14 -5.96 22.66
CA VAL A 284 -8.40 -4.80 22.13
C VAL A 284 -7.69 -4.06 23.26
N LEU A 285 -6.47 -3.60 23.04
CA LEU A 285 -5.79 -2.63 23.89
C LEU A 285 -5.55 -1.35 23.09
N ILE A 286 -6.08 -0.23 23.56
CA ILE A 286 -6.07 1.04 22.84
C ILE A 286 -5.90 2.23 23.78
N GLU A 287 -5.14 3.24 23.36
CA GLU A 287 -5.13 4.57 23.97
C GLU A 287 -5.39 5.61 22.87
N TRP A 288 -6.61 6.12 22.83
CA TRP A 288 -7.10 6.98 21.75
C TRP A 288 -7.68 8.30 22.28
N GLY A 289 -7.31 9.40 21.61
CA GLY A 289 -7.67 10.74 22.03
C GLY A 289 -7.07 11.10 23.39
N ASN A 290 -7.87 11.72 24.26
CA ASN A 290 -7.47 12.09 25.63
C ASN A 290 -7.94 11.07 26.67
N ASN A 291 -8.31 9.87 26.25
CA ASN A 291 -8.69 8.79 27.16
C ASN A 291 -7.44 8.08 27.67
N PRO A 292 -7.46 7.57 28.91
CA PRO A 292 -6.41 6.65 29.37
C PRO A 292 -6.40 5.40 28.50
N MET A 293 -5.33 4.61 28.59
CA MET A 293 -5.29 3.30 27.96
C MET A 293 -6.47 2.43 28.43
N GLU A 294 -7.15 1.79 27.49
CA GLU A 294 -8.35 0.99 27.70
C GLU A 294 -8.11 -0.43 27.18
N ILE A 295 -8.63 -1.42 27.91
CA ILE A 295 -8.79 -2.78 27.41
C ILE A 295 -10.27 -3.03 27.13
N LEU A 296 -10.55 -3.51 25.93
CA LEU A 296 -11.87 -3.91 25.51
C LEU A 296 -11.94 -5.43 25.46
N ILE A 297 -13.01 -6.00 26.00
CA ILE A 297 -13.35 -7.42 25.87
C ILE A 297 -14.82 -7.49 25.48
N ASN A 298 -15.13 -8.08 24.33
CA ASN A 298 -16.49 -8.13 23.79
C ASN A 298 -17.20 -6.76 23.83
N ASP A 299 -16.49 -5.73 23.35
CA ASP A 299 -16.95 -4.33 23.31
C ASP A 299 -17.25 -3.69 24.70
N LYS A 300 -16.85 -4.35 25.80
CA LYS A 300 -16.88 -3.79 27.16
C LYS A 300 -15.54 -3.21 27.51
N VAL A 301 -15.54 -2.03 28.12
CA VAL A 301 -14.34 -1.21 28.36
C VAL A 301 -13.92 -1.28 29.83
N ALA A 302 -12.62 -1.42 30.08
CA ALA A 302 -11.98 -1.11 31.35
C ALA A 302 -10.81 -0.14 31.15
N LYS A 303 -10.75 0.90 31.99
CA LYS A 303 -9.67 1.91 31.96
C LYS A 303 -8.48 1.44 32.77
N LEU A 304 -7.30 1.46 32.17
CA LEU A 304 -6.06 1.00 32.74
C LEU A 304 -5.20 2.19 33.18
N PRO A 305 -4.60 2.15 34.39
CA PRO A 305 -3.80 3.25 34.92
C PRO A 305 -2.35 3.17 34.45
N PHE A 306 -2.12 2.99 33.15
CA PHE A 306 -0.78 2.97 32.56
C PHE A 306 -0.31 4.37 32.19
N LEU A 307 1.00 4.60 32.37
CA LEU A 307 1.69 5.83 31.95
C LEU A 307 2.92 5.42 31.14
N ILE A 308 2.80 5.42 29.82
CA ILE A 308 3.81 4.84 28.89
C ILE A 308 4.24 5.75 27.74
N ASN A 309 3.71 6.98 27.70
CA ASN A 309 3.94 7.95 26.62
C ASN A 309 5.11 8.90 26.92
N ASP A 310 6.13 8.44 27.65
CA ASP A 310 7.29 9.23 28.09
C ASP A 310 8.55 8.99 27.21
N GLY A 311 8.40 8.24 26.12
CA GLY A 311 9.49 7.88 25.22
C GLY A 311 10.43 6.78 25.75
N LYS A 312 10.11 6.12 26.87
CA LYS A 312 10.91 5.02 27.43
C LYS A 312 10.25 3.66 27.23
N TRP A 313 11.06 2.63 27.40
CA TRP A 313 10.58 1.24 27.42
C TRP A 313 9.88 0.94 28.73
N HIS A 314 8.65 0.45 28.62
CA HIS A 314 7.87 -0.07 29.74
C HIS A 314 7.45 -1.51 29.46
N HIS A 315 7.40 -2.32 30.50
CA HIS A 315 6.81 -3.65 30.44
C HIS A 315 5.39 -3.59 31.01
N ILE A 316 4.38 -3.84 30.18
CA ILE A 316 2.99 -3.86 30.62
C ILE A 316 2.41 -5.27 30.54
N CYS A 317 1.58 -5.62 31.51
CA CYS A 317 0.76 -6.81 31.47
C CYS A 317 -0.67 -6.52 31.91
N VAL A 318 -1.63 -7.19 31.28
CA VAL A 318 -3.02 -7.25 31.75
C VAL A 318 -3.38 -8.72 31.96
N THR A 319 -3.91 -9.03 33.14
CA THR A 319 -4.53 -10.32 33.41
C THR A 319 -6.04 -10.14 33.48
N TRP A 320 -6.80 -11.14 33.02
CA TRP A 320 -8.25 -11.11 33.09
C TRP A 320 -8.83 -12.53 33.25
N THR A 321 -10.01 -12.65 33.86
CA THR A 321 -10.76 -13.90 33.96
C THR A 321 -12.26 -13.69 33.75
N THR A 322 -12.90 -14.65 33.09
CA THR A 322 -14.36 -14.74 32.91
C THR A 322 -15.12 -14.69 34.24
N ARG A 323 -14.55 -15.23 35.32
CA ARG A 323 -15.20 -15.22 36.64
C ARG A 323 -15.24 -13.79 37.17
N ASP A 324 -16.45 -13.23 37.22
CA ASP A 324 -16.74 -11.86 37.64
C ASP A 324 -16.06 -10.76 36.79
N GLY A 325 -15.42 -11.13 35.67
CA GLY A 325 -14.74 -10.17 34.80
C GLY A 325 -13.57 -9.45 35.48
N VAL A 326 -12.87 -10.14 36.39
CA VAL A 326 -11.78 -9.54 37.18
C VAL A 326 -10.56 -9.34 36.31
N TRP A 327 -10.00 -8.13 36.33
CA TRP A 327 -8.77 -7.78 35.63
C TRP A 327 -7.75 -7.12 36.57
N GLU A 328 -6.47 -7.26 36.23
CA GLU A 328 -5.35 -6.61 36.91
C GLU A 328 -4.36 -6.07 35.89
N ALA A 329 -3.87 -4.85 36.13
CA ALA A 329 -2.95 -4.13 35.28
C ALA A 329 -1.60 -3.98 35.97
N TYR A 330 -0.53 -4.40 35.32
CA TYR A 330 0.83 -4.34 35.82
C TYR A 330 1.70 -3.49 34.88
N GLN A 331 2.49 -2.59 35.45
CA GLN A 331 3.48 -1.80 34.74
C GLN A 331 4.83 -1.96 35.44
N ASP A 332 5.85 -2.31 34.66
CA ASP A 332 7.23 -2.55 35.09
C ASP A 332 7.31 -3.56 36.24
N GLY A 333 6.49 -4.61 36.16
CA GLY A 333 6.43 -5.70 37.14
C GLY A 333 5.60 -5.41 38.39
N VAL A 334 5.01 -4.22 38.51
CA VAL A 334 4.23 -3.79 39.68
C VAL A 334 2.77 -3.59 39.31
N MET A 335 1.84 -4.10 40.13
CA MET A 335 0.41 -3.88 39.94
C MET A 335 0.06 -2.39 40.13
N ARG A 336 -0.58 -1.80 39.12
CA ARG A 336 -1.00 -0.39 39.12
C ARG A 336 -2.51 -0.22 39.25
N GLY A 337 -3.28 -1.23 38.84
CA GLY A 337 -4.73 -1.19 38.91
C GLY A 337 -5.34 -2.58 38.88
N ASN A 338 -6.60 -2.65 39.31
CA ASN A 338 -7.44 -3.81 39.19
C ASN A 338 -8.90 -3.36 39.10
N GLY A 339 -9.76 -4.26 38.67
CA GLY A 339 -11.20 -4.07 38.66
C GLY A 339 -11.93 -5.36 38.35
N GLU A 340 -13.25 -5.24 38.25
CA GLU A 340 -14.17 -6.35 38.02
C GLU A 340 -15.25 -5.93 37.00
N ASN A 341 -16.14 -6.85 36.67
CA ASN A 341 -17.27 -6.67 35.75
C ASN A 341 -16.88 -6.30 34.31
N LEU A 342 -15.64 -6.63 33.90
CA LEU A 342 -15.23 -6.55 32.49
C LEU A 342 -15.64 -7.85 31.77
N ALA A 343 -16.68 -7.78 30.95
CA ALA A 343 -17.20 -8.92 30.18
C ALA A 343 -17.34 -10.24 30.98
N PRO A 344 -17.99 -10.22 32.16
CA PRO A 344 -18.11 -11.41 32.99
C PRO A 344 -18.82 -12.55 32.23
N TYR A 345 -18.36 -13.78 32.45
CA TYR A 345 -18.91 -15.02 31.85
C TYR A 345 -18.80 -15.11 30.31
N HIS A 346 -18.06 -14.22 29.66
CA HIS A 346 -17.81 -14.26 28.21
C HIS A 346 -16.41 -14.82 27.94
N PRO A 347 -16.23 -16.11 27.60
CA PRO A 347 -14.91 -16.60 27.20
C PRO A 347 -14.46 -15.92 25.90
N ILE A 348 -13.16 -15.63 25.78
CA ILE A 348 -12.60 -15.11 24.54
C ILE A 348 -12.81 -16.15 23.45
N LYS A 349 -13.49 -15.75 22.37
CA LYS A 349 -13.85 -16.65 21.28
C LYS A 349 -12.61 -17.08 20.48
N PRO A 350 -12.54 -18.35 20.05
CA PRO A 350 -11.43 -18.84 19.26
C PRO A 350 -11.51 -18.39 17.79
N GLN A 351 -10.45 -18.70 17.03
CA GLN A 351 -10.45 -18.67 15.55
C GLN A 351 -10.64 -17.27 14.91
N GLY A 352 -10.27 -16.21 15.62
CA GLY A 352 -10.17 -14.85 15.11
C GLY A 352 -8.80 -14.47 14.52
N ASP A 353 -8.68 -13.21 14.13
CA ASP A 353 -7.43 -12.61 13.63
C ASP A 353 -6.82 -11.68 14.69
N LEU A 354 -5.58 -11.97 15.07
CA LEU A 354 -4.78 -11.14 15.99
C LEU A 354 -3.83 -10.24 15.18
N VAL A 355 -4.01 -8.94 15.35
CA VAL A 355 -3.26 -7.88 14.67
C VAL A 355 -2.53 -7.03 15.69
N LEU A 356 -1.28 -6.67 15.38
CA LEU A 356 -0.48 -5.72 16.14
C LEU A 356 -0.40 -4.39 15.38
N GLY A 357 -0.61 -3.30 16.11
CA GLY A 357 -0.45 -1.94 15.64
C GLY A 357 -1.69 -1.28 15.04
N GLN A 358 -2.82 -1.98 14.94
CA GLN A 358 -4.08 -1.48 14.39
C GLN A 358 -5.29 -1.93 15.22
N GLU A 359 -6.32 -1.11 15.21
CA GLU A 359 -7.68 -1.40 15.67
C GLU A 359 -8.47 -2.02 14.51
N GLN A 360 -9.34 -3.01 14.77
CA GLN A 360 -10.06 -3.77 13.75
C GLN A 360 -11.56 -3.43 13.78
N ASP A 361 -12.09 -2.75 12.74
CA ASP A 361 -13.55 -2.64 12.54
C ASP A 361 -14.14 -3.87 11.82
N THR A 362 -13.29 -4.67 11.17
CA THR A 362 -13.67 -5.90 10.48
C THR A 362 -12.62 -6.98 10.72
N LEU A 363 -12.98 -8.25 10.48
CA LEU A 363 -12.05 -9.36 10.67
C LEU A 363 -10.79 -9.19 9.79
N GLY A 364 -9.65 -8.93 10.43
CA GLY A 364 -8.36 -8.75 9.76
C GLY A 364 -8.19 -7.41 9.02
N GLY A 365 -9.05 -6.42 9.22
CA GLY A 365 -9.04 -5.17 8.46
C GLY A 365 -9.94 -4.08 9.02
N GLY A 366 -10.32 -3.12 8.16
CA GLY A 366 -11.15 -1.98 8.59
C GLY A 366 -10.38 -1.04 9.51
N PHE A 367 -9.11 -0.79 9.19
CA PHE A 367 -8.22 -0.02 10.05
C PHE A 367 -8.48 1.49 9.93
N ASP A 368 -8.53 2.19 11.06
CA ASP A 368 -8.47 3.67 11.11
C ASP A 368 -7.07 4.15 11.50
N ALA A 369 -6.49 4.99 10.64
CA ALA A 369 -5.20 5.62 10.91
C ALA A 369 -5.20 6.44 12.21
N THR A 370 -6.33 7.01 12.65
CA THR A 370 -6.37 7.79 13.90
C THR A 370 -6.17 6.94 15.16
N GLN A 371 -6.46 5.64 15.06
CA GLN A 371 -6.34 4.66 16.15
C GLN A 371 -5.08 3.81 16.02
N ALA A 372 -4.32 3.94 14.93
CA ALA A 372 -3.09 3.20 14.69
C ALA A 372 -2.03 3.46 15.76
N PHE A 373 -1.33 2.41 16.16
CA PHE A 373 -0.21 2.50 17.09
C PHE A 373 0.97 3.25 16.48
N VAL A 374 1.58 4.11 17.27
CA VAL A 374 2.88 4.72 16.95
C VAL A 374 3.84 4.44 18.08
N GLY A 375 4.94 3.75 17.78
CA GLY A 375 5.94 3.39 18.76
C GLY A 375 6.69 2.12 18.40
N GLU A 376 7.32 1.56 19.42
CA GLU A 376 8.10 0.34 19.37
C GLU A 376 7.44 -0.72 20.26
N LEU A 377 7.35 -1.95 19.77
CA LEU A 377 6.73 -3.08 20.45
C LEU A 377 7.66 -4.30 20.41
N ALA A 378 7.82 -4.99 21.53
CA ALA A 378 8.63 -6.21 21.60
C ALA A 378 8.09 -7.19 22.63
N ASN A 379 8.54 -8.45 22.56
CA ASN A 379 8.24 -9.48 23.55
C ASN A 379 6.74 -9.60 23.88
N PHE A 380 5.89 -9.45 22.86
CA PHE A 380 4.44 -9.65 23.00
C PHE A 380 4.16 -11.14 23.21
N ASN A 381 3.52 -11.50 24.34
CA ASN A 381 3.25 -12.88 24.72
C ASN A 381 1.84 -13.00 25.32
N ILE A 382 1.20 -14.15 25.10
CA ILE A 382 -0.14 -14.46 25.61
C ILE A 382 -0.13 -15.82 26.31
N TRP A 383 -0.84 -15.88 27.43
CA TRP A 383 -1.16 -17.09 28.19
C TRP A 383 -2.69 -17.23 28.34
N ASP A 384 -3.20 -18.46 28.38
CA ASP A 384 -4.61 -18.81 28.65
C ASP A 384 -4.91 -18.95 30.16
N LYS A 385 -4.06 -18.33 30.99
CA LYS A 385 -4.16 -18.34 32.44
C LYS A 385 -3.79 -16.97 33.00
N LYS A 386 -4.24 -16.71 34.22
CA LYS A 386 -3.76 -15.58 35.01
C LYS A 386 -2.37 -15.90 35.57
N LEU A 387 -1.38 -15.11 35.20
CA LEU A 387 -0.04 -15.18 35.80
C LEU A 387 -0.05 -14.56 37.20
N SER A 388 0.80 -15.08 38.07
CA SER A 388 1.06 -14.51 39.39
C SER A 388 1.93 -13.24 39.29
N ALA A 389 1.85 -12.38 40.31
CA ALA A 389 2.69 -11.18 40.40
C ALA A 389 4.20 -11.50 40.32
N GLY A 390 4.63 -12.66 40.84
CA GLY A 390 6.03 -13.11 40.76
C GLY A 390 6.46 -13.53 39.35
N GLU A 391 5.58 -14.20 38.60
CA GLU A 391 5.81 -14.51 37.18
C GLU A 391 5.89 -13.22 36.34
N ILE A 392 4.99 -12.26 36.59
CA ILE A 392 4.97 -10.96 35.91
C ILE A 392 6.21 -10.13 36.24
N TYR A 393 6.64 -10.13 37.50
CA TYR A 393 7.89 -9.48 37.92
C TYR A 393 9.11 -10.11 37.23
N SER A 394 9.12 -11.44 37.08
CA SER A 394 10.18 -12.16 36.38
C SER A 394 10.25 -11.78 34.90
N LEU A 395 9.11 -11.55 34.24
CA LEU A 395 9.03 -11.03 32.87
C LEU A 395 9.58 -9.60 32.77
N ALA A 396 9.16 -8.71 33.67
CA ALA A 396 9.58 -7.30 33.68
C ALA A 396 11.09 -7.11 33.97
N THR A 397 11.70 -8.03 34.70
CA THR A 397 13.13 -8.00 35.05
C THR A 397 14.00 -8.87 34.14
N CYS A 398 13.43 -9.43 33.07
CA CYS A 398 14.12 -10.34 32.13
C CYS A 398 14.82 -11.51 32.84
N SER A 399 14.20 -12.04 33.89
CA SER A 399 14.71 -13.19 34.63
C SER A 399 14.78 -14.42 33.72
N SER A 400 15.80 -15.26 33.90
CA SER A 400 15.86 -16.57 33.24
C SER A 400 14.73 -17.52 33.65
N LYS A 401 14.00 -17.20 34.73
CA LYS A 401 12.82 -17.93 35.20
C LYS A 401 11.51 -17.40 34.62
N ALA A 402 11.55 -16.37 33.76
CA ALA A 402 10.36 -15.81 33.16
C ALA A 402 9.61 -16.88 32.33
N PRO A 403 8.30 -17.05 32.52
CA PRO A 403 7.53 -18.00 31.73
C PRO A 403 7.47 -17.56 30.26
N VAL A 404 7.31 -18.53 29.35
CA VAL A 404 7.07 -18.28 27.92
C VAL A 404 5.58 -18.40 27.64
N GLY A 405 5.05 -17.57 26.73
CA GLY A 405 3.65 -17.59 26.32
C GLY A 405 3.24 -18.95 25.75
N ASN A 406 2.24 -19.61 26.34
CA ASN A 406 1.75 -20.91 25.86
C ASN A 406 0.69 -20.79 24.75
N VAL A 407 0.01 -19.63 24.66
CA VAL A 407 -0.92 -19.33 23.57
C VAL A 407 -0.18 -18.66 22.42
N PHE A 408 0.59 -17.62 22.74
CA PHE A 408 1.44 -16.93 21.77
C PHE A 408 2.78 -16.61 22.41
N ALA A 409 3.85 -17.03 21.73
CA ALA A 409 5.23 -16.71 22.08
C ALA A 409 5.85 -15.80 21.02
N TRP A 410 6.54 -14.74 21.47
CA TRP A 410 7.22 -13.80 20.59
C TRP A 410 8.32 -14.49 19.76
N SER A 411 8.14 -14.55 18.44
CA SER A 411 9.10 -15.15 17.52
C SER A 411 8.96 -14.51 16.14
N GLU A 412 10.08 -14.31 15.44
CA GLU A 412 10.05 -13.80 14.07
C GLU A 412 9.23 -14.68 13.12
N SER A 413 9.18 -15.98 13.39
CA SER A 413 8.48 -16.96 12.55
C SER A 413 6.96 -16.94 12.72
N SER A 414 6.45 -16.39 13.83
CA SER A 414 5.03 -16.40 14.19
C SER A 414 4.27 -15.15 13.73
N ILE A 415 4.97 -14.20 13.09
CA ILE A 415 4.44 -12.89 12.71
C ILE A 415 4.71 -12.60 11.23
N GLU A 416 3.73 -12.00 10.55
CA GLU A 416 3.83 -11.47 9.19
C GLU A 416 3.71 -9.95 9.22
N LEU A 417 4.60 -9.24 8.52
CA LEU A 417 4.61 -7.78 8.51
C LEU A 417 3.99 -7.23 7.22
N PHE A 418 3.17 -6.20 7.37
CA PHE A 418 2.48 -5.54 6.28
C PHE A 418 2.70 -4.03 6.33
N GLY A 419 2.58 -3.38 5.17
CA GLY A 419 2.60 -1.92 5.06
C GLY A 419 3.94 -1.22 5.30
N GLY A 420 5.03 -1.96 5.49
CA GLY A 420 6.36 -1.39 5.73
C GLY A 420 6.71 -1.19 7.20
N ALA A 421 6.00 -1.83 8.14
CA ALA A 421 6.45 -1.95 9.53
C ALA A 421 7.86 -2.57 9.57
N SER A 422 8.77 -1.97 10.34
CA SER A 422 10.18 -2.36 10.35
C SER A 422 10.53 -3.21 11.56
N LYS A 423 11.52 -4.10 11.40
CA LYS A 423 12.05 -4.98 12.45
C LYS A 423 13.45 -4.57 12.83
N TRP A 424 13.72 -4.45 14.12
CA TRP A 424 15.05 -4.14 14.66
C TRP A 424 15.43 -5.12 15.76
N THR A 425 16.73 -5.26 16.04
CA THR A 425 17.18 -6.01 17.21
C THR A 425 16.74 -5.35 18.49
N PHE A 426 16.26 -6.16 19.43
CA PHE A 426 15.93 -5.68 20.75
C PHE A 426 16.38 -6.70 21.80
N GLU A 427 17.06 -6.20 22.81
CA GLU A 427 17.37 -6.95 24.02
C GLU A 427 16.75 -6.22 25.21
N PRO A 428 15.62 -6.73 25.74
CA PRO A 428 14.99 -6.12 26.89
C PRO A 428 15.93 -6.14 28.09
N CYS A 429 15.74 -5.18 29.00
CA CYS A 429 16.53 -5.00 30.22
C CYS A 429 18.03 -4.67 30.04
N ARG A 430 18.56 -4.54 28.82
CA ARG A 430 19.97 -4.16 28.60
C ARG A 430 20.28 -2.71 29.02
N GLN A 431 19.27 -1.85 29.10
CA GLN A 431 19.36 -0.44 29.50
C GLN A 431 19.01 -0.18 30.97
N LEU A 432 18.75 -1.21 31.78
CA LEU A 432 18.42 -1.07 33.21
C LEU A 432 19.67 -0.99 34.13
N ASN A 433 20.87 -0.88 33.56
CA ASN A 433 22.14 -0.77 34.30
C ASN A 433 22.78 0.61 34.13
#